data_AF-A0A0J7I8Q8-F1
#
_entry.id   AF-A0A0J7I8Q8-F1
#
_cell.length_a   1.000
_cell.length_b   1.000
_cell.length_c   1.000
_cell.angle_alpha   90.00
_cell.angle_beta   90.00
_cell.angle_gamma   90.00
#
_symmetry.space_group_name_H-M   'P 1'
#
loop_
_entity.id
_entity.type
_entity.pdbx_description
1 polymer ?
#
loop_
_entity_poly.entity_id
_entity_poly.type
_entity_poly.pdbx_seq_one_letter_code
_entity_poly.pdbx_strand_id
1 'polypeptide(L)'
;MKKLVYLSIFAVSGVSLNAQVLTNNTTNPIITNSNVMLDGSTSFSTESGAQPNVGKGIVIPSVNLVNFEFDLALADGFTFPTYFDGMIVYNNATGNTLTTGNRSSTATAVTPGYYFFYNPNGASNGNVTAGVWRPLGGGSAKFDVTSAETATNTLVASKQVYAIKGTFAATGTSTAVNIPAPTGMSALYGITIYKAGTNTVYDRSLYSYTIATTAGNAITGSPSMSVVYPAGTYDYVIEYLK
;
A
#
# COMPACT_ATOMS: atom_id res chain seq x y z
N MET A 1 -52.55 25.70 41.24
CA MET A 1 -52.51 25.29 39.82
C MET A 1 -51.34 25.90 39.04
N LYS A 2 -51.08 27.22 39.09
CA LYS A 2 -49.96 27.85 38.36
C LYS A 2 -48.56 27.26 38.66
N LYS A 3 -48.30 26.83 39.90
CA LYS A 3 -47.01 26.22 40.31
C LYS A 3 -46.76 24.81 39.73
N LEU A 4 -47.82 24.07 39.39
CA LEU A 4 -47.71 22.73 38.79
C LEU A 4 -47.47 22.80 37.28
N VAL A 5 -47.86 23.91 36.63
CA VAL A 5 -47.59 24.17 35.20
C VAL A 5 -46.11 24.47 34.96
N TYR A 6 -45.44 25.17 35.88
CA TYR A 6 -43.99 25.43 35.75
C TYR A 6 -43.13 24.18 35.90
N LEU A 7 -43.55 23.22 36.74
CA LEU A 7 -42.82 21.96 36.94
C LEU A 7 -42.97 21.01 35.74
N SER A 8 -44.10 21.06 35.04
CA SER A 8 -44.33 20.28 33.81
C SER A 8 -43.57 20.86 32.62
N ILE A 9 -43.39 22.18 32.54
CA ILE A 9 -42.56 22.83 31.50
C ILE A 9 -41.07 22.46 31.67
N PHE A 10 -40.57 22.33 32.91
CA PHE A 10 -39.18 21.95 33.19
C PHE A 10 -38.88 20.46 32.92
N ALA A 11 -39.90 19.60 32.93
CA ALA A 11 -39.76 18.17 32.65
C ALA A 11 -39.67 17.85 31.14
N VAL A 12 -40.14 18.75 30.27
CA VAL A 12 -40.08 18.57 28.79
C VAL A 12 -38.75 19.07 28.19
N SER A 13 -37.96 19.86 28.94
CA SER A 13 -36.63 20.32 28.52
C SER A 13 -35.52 19.26 28.61
N GLY A 14 -35.86 17.99 28.84
CA GLY A 14 -34.96 16.85 28.67
C GLY A 14 -34.69 16.56 27.20
N VAL A 15 -34.14 17.53 26.46
CA VAL A 15 -33.60 17.29 25.13
C VAL A 15 -32.42 16.34 25.26
N SER A 16 -32.58 15.12 24.77
CA SER A 16 -31.47 14.20 24.59
C SER A 16 -30.54 14.81 23.53
N LEU A 17 -29.52 15.56 23.96
CA LEU A 17 -28.41 15.95 23.09
C LEU A 17 -27.55 14.71 22.88
N ASN A 18 -28.03 13.80 22.02
CA ASN A 18 -27.17 12.73 21.52
C ASN A 18 -26.10 13.40 20.65
N ALA A 19 -24.85 13.41 21.10
CA ALA A 19 -23.75 13.74 20.21
C ALA A 19 -23.81 12.76 19.03
N GLN A 20 -23.92 13.29 17.81
CA GLN A 20 -23.98 12.46 16.59
C GLN A 20 -22.64 11.77 16.30
N VAL A 21 -21.57 12.21 16.97
CA VAL A 21 -20.22 11.67 16.88
C VAL A 21 -19.66 11.54 18.29
N LEU A 22 -19.15 10.35 18.64
CA LEU A 22 -18.46 10.13 19.91
C LEU A 22 -17.06 10.73 19.84
N THR A 23 -16.76 11.66 20.74
CA THR A 23 -15.46 12.31 20.88
C THR A 23 -14.91 12.10 22.28
N ASN A 24 -13.58 12.15 22.42
CA ASN A 24 -12.89 11.97 23.69
C ASN A 24 -12.93 13.27 24.53
N ASN A 25 -14.12 13.78 24.83
CA ASN A 25 -14.50 15.07 25.47
C ASN A 25 -15.11 16.11 24.49
N THR A 26 -15.57 17.22 25.06
CA THR A 26 -16.16 18.37 24.34
C THR A 26 -15.20 18.91 23.27
N THR A 27 -15.70 19.02 22.05
CA THR A 27 -15.00 19.65 20.93
C THR A 27 -15.46 21.09 20.73
N ASN A 28 -14.67 21.88 20.02
CA ASN A 28 -15.18 23.14 19.45
C ASN A 28 -16.23 22.79 18.38
N PRO A 29 -17.51 23.18 18.55
CA PRO A 29 -18.57 22.71 17.68
C PRO A 29 -18.60 23.38 16.31
N ILE A 30 -17.84 24.46 16.08
CA ILE A 30 -17.93 25.26 14.87
C ILE A 30 -16.54 25.68 14.37
N ILE A 31 -16.31 25.50 13.07
CA ILE A 31 -15.23 26.13 12.30
C ILE A 31 -15.89 26.82 11.11
N THR A 32 -15.67 28.12 10.93
CA THR A 32 -16.26 28.90 9.83
C THR A 32 -15.22 29.34 8.83
N ASN A 33 -15.55 29.33 7.53
CA ASN A 33 -14.69 29.83 6.43
C ASN A 33 -13.28 29.22 6.43
N SER A 34 -13.16 27.93 6.74
CA SER A 34 -11.91 27.18 6.72
C SER A 34 -11.97 26.05 5.69
N ASN A 35 -10.79 25.59 5.26
CA ASN A 35 -10.64 24.42 4.40
C ASN A 35 -10.73 23.08 5.17
N VAL A 36 -10.83 23.11 6.50
CA VAL A 36 -10.90 21.92 7.35
C VAL A 36 -12.34 21.63 7.75
N MET A 37 -12.80 20.40 7.50
CA MET A 37 -14.13 19.92 7.92
C MET A 37 -14.15 19.46 9.39
N LEU A 38 -13.11 18.74 9.84
CA LEU A 38 -13.00 18.18 11.19
C LEU A 38 -11.65 18.56 11.80
N ASP A 39 -11.67 19.34 12.88
CA ASP A 39 -10.46 19.74 13.61
C ASP A 39 -10.45 19.17 15.03
N GLY A 40 -9.60 18.16 15.25
CA GLY A 40 -9.27 17.69 16.59
C GLY A 40 -8.15 18.49 17.26
N SER A 41 -7.37 19.26 16.51
CA SER A 41 -6.15 19.90 17.01
C SER A 41 -6.47 21.02 18.00
N THR A 42 -7.55 21.80 17.79
CA THR A 42 -7.95 22.86 18.73
C THR A 42 -8.23 22.33 20.14
N SER A 43 -8.72 21.09 20.29
CA SER A 43 -9.09 20.52 21.60
C SER A 43 -8.14 19.44 22.10
N PHE A 44 -7.42 18.75 21.21
CA PHE A 44 -6.66 17.55 21.54
C PHE A 44 -5.20 17.60 21.09
N SER A 45 -4.66 18.73 20.61
CA SER A 45 -3.23 18.87 20.29
C SER A 45 -2.39 19.22 21.52
N THR A 46 -1.11 18.90 21.49
CA THR A 46 -0.18 19.27 22.57
C THR A 46 0.04 20.78 22.58
N GLU A 47 -0.02 21.41 21.42
CA GLU A 47 0.06 22.84 21.15
C GLU A 47 -1.12 23.60 21.80
N SER A 48 -2.27 22.94 21.97
CA SER A 48 -3.43 23.44 22.73
C SER A 48 -3.43 23.03 24.22
N GLY A 49 -2.31 22.49 24.71
CA GLY A 49 -2.16 22.07 26.11
C GLY A 49 -2.78 20.72 26.47
N ALA A 50 -3.23 19.92 25.50
CA ALA A 50 -3.81 18.60 25.74
C ALA A 50 -2.74 17.54 26.07
N GLN A 51 -3.16 16.48 26.76
CA GLN A 51 -2.31 15.34 27.09
C GLN A 51 -1.81 14.62 25.82
N PRO A 52 -0.59 14.03 25.86
CA PRO A 52 0.06 13.51 24.66
C PRO A 52 -0.61 12.27 24.02
N ASN A 53 -1.45 11.54 24.76
CA ASN A 53 -2.00 10.25 24.30
C ASN A 53 -3.53 10.22 24.19
N VAL A 54 -4.19 11.36 24.43
CA VAL A 54 -5.63 11.45 24.64
C VAL A 54 -6.27 12.15 23.43
N GLY A 55 -7.25 11.52 22.78
CA GLY A 55 -7.98 12.11 21.64
C GLY A 55 -7.17 12.27 20.34
N LYS A 56 -6.13 11.45 20.13
CA LYS A 56 -5.17 11.63 19.00
C LYS A 56 -5.49 10.85 17.72
N GLY A 57 -6.55 10.03 17.72
CA GLY A 57 -6.83 9.10 16.62
C GLY A 57 -8.28 9.14 16.15
N ILE A 58 -8.51 8.61 14.95
CA ILE A 58 -9.83 8.35 14.37
C ILE A 58 -9.95 6.84 14.17
N VAL A 59 -11.01 6.24 14.71
CA VAL A 59 -11.34 4.83 14.46
C VAL A 59 -12.28 4.74 13.27
N ILE A 60 -11.82 4.11 12.19
CA ILE A 60 -12.63 3.84 10.99
C ILE A 60 -13.03 2.36 11.01
N PRO A 61 -14.34 2.04 10.93
CA PRO A 61 -14.81 0.66 10.84
C PRO A 61 -14.17 -0.07 9.66
N SER A 62 -13.84 -1.34 9.85
CA SER A 62 -13.24 -2.15 8.79
C SER A 62 -14.25 -2.52 7.70
N VAL A 63 -13.78 -2.60 6.46
CA VAL A 63 -14.52 -3.11 5.30
C VAL A 63 -13.74 -4.23 4.63
N ASN A 64 -14.44 -5.13 3.95
CA ASN A 64 -13.82 -6.11 3.04
C ASN A 64 -13.87 -5.56 1.61
N LEU A 65 -12.78 -4.96 1.13
CA LEU A 65 -12.75 -4.37 -0.23
C LEU A 65 -12.85 -5.39 -1.35
N VAL A 66 -12.54 -6.67 -1.12
CA VAL A 66 -12.71 -7.73 -2.12
C VAL A 66 -14.18 -7.83 -2.54
N ASN A 67 -15.11 -7.72 -1.58
CA ASN A 67 -16.54 -7.87 -1.80
C ASN A 67 -17.35 -6.57 -1.71
N PHE A 68 -16.72 -5.47 -1.30
CA PHE A 68 -17.38 -4.18 -1.11
C PHE A 68 -18.11 -3.70 -2.38
N GLU A 69 -19.28 -3.10 -2.18
CA GLU A 69 -20.10 -2.50 -3.22
C GLU A 69 -20.58 -1.14 -2.74
N PHE A 70 -20.60 -0.16 -3.64
CA PHE A 70 -21.14 1.14 -3.31
C PHE A 70 -22.67 1.09 -3.27
N ASP A 71 -23.26 1.71 -2.26
CA ASP A 71 -24.65 2.13 -2.29
C ASP A 71 -24.74 3.47 -3.04
N LEU A 72 -25.34 3.45 -4.22
CA LEU A 72 -25.44 4.63 -5.09
C LEU A 72 -26.74 5.42 -4.88
N ALA A 73 -27.62 5.03 -3.95
CA ALA A 73 -28.91 5.69 -3.75
C ALA A 73 -28.80 7.19 -3.44
N LEU A 74 -27.70 7.59 -2.78
CA LEU A 74 -27.40 8.98 -2.43
C LEU A 74 -26.25 9.58 -3.26
N ALA A 75 -25.70 8.82 -4.21
CA ALA A 75 -24.75 9.35 -5.19
C ALA A 75 -25.52 9.96 -6.36
N ASP A 76 -26.23 11.04 -6.07
CA ASP A 76 -27.25 11.68 -6.93
C ASP A 76 -26.77 13.02 -7.53
N GLY A 77 -25.51 13.39 -7.33
CA GLY A 77 -24.98 14.70 -7.70
C GLY A 77 -25.25 15.82 -6.68
N PHE A 78 -25.92 15.54 -5.57
CA PHE A 78 -26.25 16.50 -4.52
C PHE A 78 -25.77 16.05 -3.13
N THR A 79 -26.16 14.85 -2.69
CA THR A 79 -25.80 14.32 -1.37
C THR A 79 -24.36 13.81 -1.36
N PHE A 80 -23.98 12.99 -2.34
CA PHE A 80 -22.60 12.62 -2.61
C PHE A 80 -22.18 13.06 -4.03
N PRO A 81 -21.97 14.37 -4.25
CA PRO A 81 -21.74 14.92 -5.59
C PRO A 81 -20.42 14.46 -6.21
N THR A 82 -19.47 14.00 -5.40
CA THR A 82 -18.17 13.51 -5.86
C THR A 82 -18.18 12.03 -6.23
N TYR A 83 -19.31 11.32 -6.05
CA TYR A 83 -19.40 9.88 -6.29
C TYR A 83 -18.27 9.12 -5.57
N PHE A 84 -18.14 9.42 -4.27
CA PHE A 84 -17.17 8.85 -3.33
C PHE A 84 -15.70 9.12 -3.65
N ASP A 85 -15.36 10.05 -4.57
CA ASP A 85 -13.98 10.48 -4.74
C ASP A 85 -13.40 11.03 -3.43
N GLY A 86 -12.27 10.48 -3.01
CA GLY A 86 -11.61 10.78 -1.75
C GLY A 86 -12.13 10.02 -0.53
N MET A 87 -13.11 9.12 -0.67
CA MET A 87 -13.62 8.30 0.45
C MET A 87 -12.52 7.43 1.04
N ILE A 88 -12.31 7.50 2.36
CA ILE A 88 -11.31 6.71 3.09
C ILE A 88 -11.97 5.54 3.82
N VAL A 89 -11.34 4.36 3.75
CA VAL A 89 -11.75 3.15 4.48
C VAL A 89 -10.55 2.41 5.05
N TYR A 90 -10.78 1.57 6.06
CA TYR A 90 -9.82 0.55 6.50
C TYR A 90 -10.22 -0.81 5.94
N ASN A 91 -9.42 -1.38 5.04
CA ASN A 91 -9.63 -2.70 4.48
C ASN A 91 -9.07 -3.79 5.41
N ASN A 92 -9.81 -4.89 5.59
CA ASN A 92 -9.38 -6.07 6.37
C ASN A 92 -9.13 -7.33 5.54
N ALA A 93 -9.30 -7.27 4.21
CA ALA A 93 -9.19 -8.42 3.32
C ALA A 93 -7.92 -8.38 2.44
N THR A 94 -7.52 -9.55 1.93
CA THR A 94 -6.47 -9.68 0.91
C THR A 94 -7.07 -10.31 -0.35
N GLY A 95 -6.78 -9.75 -1.52
CA GLY A 95 -7.23 -10.29 -2.82
C GLY A 95 -7.44 -9.21 -3.87
N ASN A 96 -8.09 -9.56 -4.98
CA ASN A 96 -8.50 -8.59 -5.99
C ASN A 96 -9.95 -8.16 -5.75
N THR A 97 -10.24 -6.86 -5.87
CA THR A 97 -11.62 -6.36 -5.84
C THR A 97 -12.44 -6.90 -7.01
N LEU A 98 -13.73 -7.15 -6.78
CA LEU A 98 -14.67 -7.48 -7.85
C LEU A 98 -14.94 -6.26 -8.76
N THR A 99 -15.33 -6.52 -10.01
CA THR A 99 -15.51 -5.48 -11.05
C THR A 99 -16.92 -5.36 -11.60
N THR A 100 -17.87 -6.16 -11.09
CA THR A 100 -19.28 -6.15 -11.51
C THR A 100 -20.16 -5.44 -10.47
N GLY A 101 -21.32 -4.95 -10.88
CA GLY A 101 -22.25 -4.22 -10.01
C GLY A 101 -21.82 -2.77 -9.78
N ASN A 102 -22.18 -2.20 -8.63
CA ASN A 102 -21.82 -0.82 -8.26
C ASN A 102 -20.37 -0.76 -7.74
N ARG A 103 -19.42 -1.07 -8.63
CA ARG A 103 -17.99 -1.16 -8.35
C ARG A 103 -17.17 -0.49 -9.46
N SER A 104 -15.87 -0.36 -9.21
CA SER A 104 -14.90 -0.04 -10.26
C SER A 104 -14.91 -1.13 -11.35
N SER A 105 -14.73 -0.77 -12.61
CA SER A 105 -14.45 -1.73 -13.69
C SER A 105 -13.02 -2.29 -13.64
N THR A 106 -12.16 -1.74 -12.78
CA THR A 106 -10.75 -2.11 -12.64
C THR A 106 -10.54 -2.91 -11.36
N ALA A 107 -10.11 -4.15 -11.49
CA ALA A 107 -9.72 -4.97 -10.34
C ALA A 107 -8.48 -4.38 -9.67
N THR A 108 -8.56 -4.14 -8.37
CA THR A 108 -7.44 -3.63 -7.56
C THR A 108 -6.97 -4.74 -6.63
N ALA A 109 -5.67 -5.06 -6.66
CA ALA A 109 -5.07 -5.93 -5.65
C ALA A 109 -4.98 -5.16 -4.31
N VAL A 110 -5.57 -5.72 -3.26
CA VAL A 110 -5.63 -5.13 -1.93
C VAL A 110 -5.10 -6.09 -0.86
N THR A 111 -4.52 -5.51 0.17
CA THR A 111 -4.13 -6.14 1.45
C THR A 111 -4.69 -5.30 2.61
N PRO A 112 -4.72 -5.80 3.86
CA PRO A 112 -5.20 -5.04 5.00
C PRO A 112 -4.46 -3.70 5.17
N GLY A 113 -5.21 -2.62 5.37
CA GLY A 113 -4.66 -1.26 5.44
C GLY A 113 -5.66 -0.17 5.10
N TYR A 114 -5.24 1.09 5.15
CA TYR A 114 -6.09 2.23 4.77
C TYR A 114 -6.06 2.44 3.25
N TYR A 115 -7.23 2.67 2.67
CA TYR A 115 -7.40 2.97 1.25
C TYR A 115 -8.25 4.21 1.06
N PHE A 116 -8.04 4.92 -0.04
CA PHE A 116 -8.96 5.91 -0.54
C PHE A 116 -9.49 5.50 -1.92
N PHE A 117 -10.72 5.89 -2.22
CA PHE A 117 -11.30 5.73 -3.55
C PHE A 117 -10.90 6.92 -4.42
N TYR A 118 -10.17 6.67 -5.50
CA TYR A 118 -9.76 7.69 -6.46
C TYR A 118 -10.68 7.65 -7.67
N ASN A 119 -11.58 8.63 -7.76
CA ASN A 119 -12.60 8.75 -8.80
C ASN A 119 -12.71 10.22 -9.28
N PRO A 120 -11.63 10.81 -9.83
CA PRO A 120 -11.56 12.25 -10.10
C PRO A 120 -12.60 12.75 -11.11
N ASN A 121 -13.15 11.86 -11.93
CA ASN A 121 -14.20 12.17 -12.91
C ASN A 121 -15.59 11.72 -12.46
N GLY A 122 -15.74 11.27 -11.21
CA GLY A 122 -16.99 10.73 -10.67
C GLY A 122 -18.13 11.73 -10.75
N ALA A 123 -17.87 12.98 -10.37
CA ALA A 123 -18.83 14.08 -10.46
C ALA A 123 -19.28 14.36 -11.91
N SER A 124 -18.35 14.32 -12.87
CA SER A 124 -18.65 14.59 -14.28
C SER A 124 -19.39 13.43 -14.96
N ASN A 125 -19.06 12.20 -14.59
CA ASN A 125 -19.57 11.00 -15.24
C ASN A 125 -20.78 10.39 -14.52
N GLY A 126 -21.07 10.85 -13.31
CA GLY A 126 -22.18 10.38 -12.51
C GLY A 126 -22.08 8.92 -12.06
N ASN A 127 -20.87 8.38 -11.87
CA ASN A 127 -20.69 6.98 -11.49
C ASN A 127 -19.34 6.69 -10.79
N VAL A 128 -19.21 5.47 -10.28
CA VAL A 128 -18.00 4.93 -9.62
C VAL A 128 -17.16 4.02 -10.53
N THR A 129 -17.62 3.73 -11.75
CA THR A 129 -17.05 2.68 -12.60
C THR A 129 -15.60 2.95 -12.98
N ALA A 130 -15.25 4.21 -13.27
CA ALA A 130 -13.88 4.58 -13.61
C ALA A 130 -12.94 4.76 -12.40
N GLY A 131 -13.48 4.78 -11.18
CA GLY A 131 -12.70 4.98 -9.97
C GLY A 131 -11.85 3.76 -9.61
N VAL A 132 -10.83 3.92 -8.77
CA VAL A 132 -9.96 2.82 -8.31
C VAL A 132 -9.61 2.97 -6.84
N TRP A 133 -9.47 1.85 -6.12
CA TRP A 133 -8.96 1.87 -4.76
C TRP A 133 -7.44 2.08 -4.76
N ARG A 134 -6.95 2.95 -3.87
CA ARG A 134 -5.52 3.23 -3.71
C ARG A 134 -5.12 3.18 -2.24
N PRO A 135 -3.99 2.57 -1.87
CA PRO A 135 -3.55 2.56 -0.48
C PRO A 135 -3.14 3.97 -0.03
N LEU A 136 -3.59 4.37 1.16
CA LEU A 136 -3.10 5.55 1.89
C LEU A 136 -1.75 5.20 2.50
N GLY A 137 -0.68 5.65 1.86
CA GLY A 137 0.71 5.40 2.29
C GLY A 137 1.63 4.82 1.21
N GLY A 138 1.10 4.57 0.00
CA GLY A 138 1.83 3.81 -1.02
C GLY A 138 1.97 2.34 -0.61
N GLY A 139 2.28 1.45 -1.55
CA GLY A 139 2.71 0.09 -1.17
C GLY A 139 3.90 0.17 -0.20
N SER A 140 4.14 -0.88 0.58
CA SER A 140 5.32 -0.93 1.46
C SER A 140 6.57 -0.52 0.65
N ALA A 141 7.23 0.56 1.06
CA ALA A 141 8.49 1.02 0.45
C ALA A 141 9.62 -0.04 0.55
N LYS A 142 9.37 -1.10 1.32
CA LYS A 142 10.22 -2.27 1.49
C LYS A 142 9.60 -3.43 0.72
N PHE A 143 10.41 -4.09 -0.11
CA PHE A 143 10.12 -5.40 -0.64
C PHE A 143 11.11 -6.39 -0.03
N ASP A 144 10.68 -7.62 0.24
CA ASP A 144 11.54 -8.69 0.74
C ASP A 144 11.89 -9.65 -0.41
N VAL A 145 13.17 -9.92 -0.57
CA VAL A 145 13.66 -10.79 -1.65
C VAL A 145 13.88 -12.18 -1.11
N THR A 146 12.99 -13.08 -1.49
CA THR A 146 13.00 -14.49 -1.07
C THR A 146 13.31 -15.39 -2.26
N SER A 147 13.22 -16.72 -2.08
CA SER A 147 13.29 -17.66 -3.20
C SER A 147 12.03 -17.64 -4.09
N ALA A 148 10.97 -16.95 -3.66
CA ALA A 148 9.86 -16.57 -4.53
C ALA A 148 10.14 -15.21 -5.16
N GLU A 149 9.68 -15.04 -6.39
CA GLU A 149 9.74 -13.77 -7.10
C GLU A 149 8.94 -12.68 -6.38
N THR A 150 9.58 -11.53 -6.20
CA THR A 150 8.98 -10.34 -5.59
C THR A 150 9.09 -9.15 -6.53
N ALA A 151 8.00 -8.39 -6.73
CA ALA A 151 8.06 -7.11 -7.43
C ALA A 151 8.78 -6.06 -6.57
N THR A 152 9.74 -5.34 -7.16
CA THR A 152 10.46 -4.26 -6.47
C THR A 152 9.73 -2.92 -6.59
N ASN A 153 10.26 -1.89 -5.92
CA ASN A 153 9.78 -0.52 -6.10
C ASN A 153 10.46 0.21 -7.28
N THR A 154 11.13 -0.52 -8.16
CA THR A 154 11.86 0.02 -9.31
C THR A 154 11.10 -0.25 -10.61
N LEU A 155 10.94 0.81 -11.41
CA LEU A 155 10.49 0.71 -12.79
C LEU A 155 11.62 1.15 -13.74
N VAL A 156 11.79 0.44 -14.85
CA VAL A 156 12.68 0.84 -15.94
C VAL A 156 11.83 1.03 -17.18
N ALA A 157 11.77 2.26 -17.71
CA ALA A 157 10.91 2.59 -18.85
C ALA A 157 9.46 2.10 -18.68
N SER A 158 8.87 2.30 -17.49
CA SER A 158 7.52 1.84 -17.11
C SER A 158 7.34 0.31 -17.06
N LYS A 159 8.42 -0.47 -17.05
CA LYS A 159 8.40 -1.92 -16.85
C LYS A 159 8.80 -2.27 -15.43
N GLN A 160 8.09 -3.22 -14.84
CA GLN A 160 8.33 -3.69 -13.48
C GLN A 160 9.66 -4.45 -13.40
N VAL A 161 10.49 -4.08 -12.42
CA VAL A 161 11.65 -4.90 -12.02
C VAL A 161 11.20 -5.90 -10.96
N TYR A 162 11.58 -7.15 -11.14
CA TYR A 162 11.36 -8.25 -10.20
C TYR A 162 12.67 -8.67 -9.57
N ALA A 163 12.63 -9.22 -8.37
CA ALA A 163 13.80 -9.74 -7.66
C ALA A 163 13.54 -11.17 -7.18
N ILE A 164 14.57 -12.01 -7.19
CA ILE A 164 14.53 -13.36 -6.61
C ILE A 164 15.90 -13.71 -6.03
N LYS A 165 15.89 -14.41 -4.89
CA LYS A 165 17.07 -14.93 -4.21
C LYS A 165 17.34 -16.37 -4.64
N GLY A 166 18.60 -16.69 -4.87
CA GLY A 166 19.04 -18.05 -5.16
C GLY A 166 20.45 -18.30 -4.66
N THR A 167 21.00 -19.46 -5.04
CA THR A 167 22.37 -19.87 -4.72
C THR A 167 23.06 -20.45 -5.95
N PHE A 168 24.38 -20.32 -6.04
CA PHE A 168 25.20 -21.06 -7.00
C PHE A 168 26.45 -21.63 -6.34
N ALA A 169 27.05 -22.64 -6.97
CA ALA A 169 28.33 -23.21 -6.55
C ALA A 169 29.45 -22.76 -7.49
N ALA A 170 30.57 -22.29 -6.93
CA ALA A 170 31.82 -22.05 -7.64
C ALA A 170 32.76 -23.24 -7.43
N THR A 171 33.49 -23.64 -8.46
CA THR A 171 34.40 -24.80 -8.41
C THR A 171 35.80 -24.45 -7.91
N GLY A 172 36.16 -23.16 -7.82
CA GLY A 172 37.54 -22.73 -7.57
C GLY A 172 38.46 -22.83 -8.79
N THR A 173 37.97 -23.28 -9.94
CA THR A 173 38.78 -23.54 -11.15
C THR A 173 38.19 -22.97 -12.44
N SER A 174 36.96 -22.49 -12.41
CA SER A 174 36.24 -21.94 -13.57
C SER A 174 35.61 -20.60 -13.21
N THR A 175 35.51 -19.71 -14.20
CA THR A 175 34.75 -18.46 -14.12
C THR A 175 33.27 -18.66 -14.46
N ALA A 176 32.91 -19.83 -15.01
CA ALA A 176 31.54 -20.16 -15.35
C ALA A 176 30.79 -20.75 -14.14
N VAL A 177 29.62 -20.17 -13.85
CA VAL A 177 28.70 -20.64 -12.79
C VAL A 177 27.28 -20.79 -13.36
N ASN A 178 26.39 -21.37 -12.55
CA ASN A 178 24.98 -21.54 -12.92
C ASN A 178 24.08 -20.61 -12.08
N ILE A 179 23.49 -19.60 -12.71
CA ILE A 179 22.53 -18.67 -12.10
C ILE A 179 21.27 -18.67 -12.97
N PRO A 180 20.41 -19.70 -12.87
CA PRO A 180 19.31 -19.91 -13.82
C PRO A 180 18.42 -18.68 -14.00
N ALA A 181 18.12 -18.31 -15.23
CA ALA A 181 17.20 -17.22 -15.53
C ALA A 181 15.79 -17.55 -14.99
N PRO A 182 15.17 -16.65 -14.21
CA PRO A 182 13.78 -16.83 -13.78
C PRO A 182 12.81 -16.91 -14.96
N THR A 183 11.67 -17.56 -14.75
CA THR A 183 10.66 -17.73 -15.81
C THR A 183 10.16 -16.39 -16.33
N GLY A 184 10.23 -16.20 -17.65
CA GLY A 184 9.79 -14.97 -18.32
C GLY A 184 10.78 -13.81 -18.24
N MET A 185 11.99 -14.01 -17.71
CA MET A 185 13.04 -12.99 -17.72
C MET A 185 13.38 -12.58 -19.16
N SER A 186 13.27 -11.28 -19.45
CA SER A 186 13.63 -10.69 -20.74
C SER A 186 14.93 -9.90 -20.70
N ALA A 187 15.34 -9.39 -19.53
CA ALA A 187 16.63 -8.73 -19.34
C ALA A 187 17.10 -8.80 -17.88
N LEU A 188 18.42 -8.85 -17.68
CA LEU A 188 19.06 -8.65 -16.38
C LEU A 188 19.10 -7.15 -16.06
N TYR A 189 18.51 -6.77 -14.93
CA TYR A 189 18.60 -5.40 -14.41
C TYR A 189 19.79 -5.25 -13.47
N GLY A 190 20.01 -6.23 -12.59
CA GLY A 190 21.09 -6.19 -11.61
C GLY A 190 21.32 -7.52 -10.93
N ILE A 191 22.48 -7.65 -10.29
CA ILE A 191 22.79 -8.80 -9.44
C ILE A 191 23.57 -8.33 -8.21
N THR A 192 23.29 -8.96 -7.07
CA THR A 192 24.13 -8.87 -5.88
C THR A 192 24.47 -10.27 -5.44
N ILE A 193 25.77 -10.56 -5.33
CA ILE A 193 26.30 -11.86 -4.89
C ILE A 193 26.81 -11.67 -3.47
N TYR A 194 26.54 -12.63 -2.59
CA TYR A 194 26.93 -12.62 -1.20
C TYR A 194 27.78 -13.85 -0.87
N LYS A 195 28.65 -13.72 0.14
CA LYS A 195 29.19 -14.88 0.83
C LYS A 195 28.04 -15.64 1.49
N ALA A 196 27.98 -16.95 1.29
CA ALA A 196 26.87 -17.77 1.75
C ALA A 196 26.59 -17.59 3.25
N GLY A 197 25.34 -17.29 3.57
CA GLY A 197 24.85 -17.19 4.95
C GLY A 197 25.32 -15.98 5.76
N THR A 198 26.13 -15.06 5.19
CA THR A 198 26.67 -13.93 5.96
C THR A 198 26.09 -12.56 5.59
N ASN A 199 25.18 -12.50 4.60
CA ASN A 199 24.65 -11.26 4.00
C ASN A 199 25.74 -10.25 3.59
N THR A 200 27.00 -10.70 3.50
CA THR A 200 28.14 -9.86 3.12
C THR A 200 28.25 -9.85 1.62
N VAL A 201 28.07 -8.69 1.00
CA VAL A 201 28.23 -8.54 -0.45
C VAL A 201 29.65 -8.95 -0.85
N TYR A 202 29.71 -9.90 -1.79
CA TYR A 202 30.94 -10.38 -2.39
C TYR A 202 31.21 -9.67 -3.72
N ASP A 203 30.19 -9.51 -4.56
CA ASP A 203 30.26 -8.82 -5.86
C ASP A 203 28.88 -8.29 -6.24
N ARG A 204 28.81 -7.35 -7.19
CA ARG A 204 27.58 -6.80 -7.77
C ARG A 204 27.57 -6.84 -9.29
N SER A 205 28.51 -7.59 -9.88
CA SER A 205 28.70 -7.67 -11.32
C SER A 205 28.88 -9.11 -11.80
N LEU A 206 28.62 -9.29 -13.09
CA LEU A 206 29.03 -10.44 -13.87
C LEU A 206 29.80 -9.91 -15.08
N TYR A 207 30.81 -10.65 -15.53
CA TYR A 207 31.50 -10.36 -16.79
C TYR A 207 30.53 -10.49 -17.97
N SER A 208 29.70 -11.54 -17.95
CA SER A 208 28.62 -11.74 -18.92
C SER A 208 27.51 -12.60 -18.32
N TYR A 209 26.29 -12.40 -18.81
CA TYR A 209 25.13 -13.21 -18.47
C TYR A 209 24.32 -13.54 -19.72
N THR A 210 23.99 -14.81 -19.89
CA THR A 210 23.10 -15.32 -20.94
C THR A 210 21.78 -15.74 -20.30
N ILE A 211 20.65 -15.31 -20.87
CA ILE A 211 19.33 -15.70 -20.39
C ILE A 211 19.10 -17.18 -20.76
N ALA A 212 19.38 -18.06 -19.82
CA ALA A 212 19.22 -19.50 -19.95
C ALA A 212 19.00 -20.13 -18.57
N THR A 213 18.41 -21.33 -18.53
CA THR A 213 18.20 -22.10 -17.30
C THR A 213 19.29 -23.13 -17.04
N THR A 214 20.22 -23.30 -17.98
CA THR A 214 21.28 -24.32 -17.96
C THR A 214 22.60 -23.75 -17.43
N ALA A 215 23.45 -24.64 -16.88
CA ALA A 215 24.74 -24.28 -16.31
C ALA A 215 25.69 -23.59 -17.31
N GLY A 216 26.50 -22.65 -16.80
CA GLY A 216 27.44 -21.85 -17.59
C GLY A 216 26.84 -20.56 -18.15
N ASN A 217 25.62 -20.22 -17.74
CA ASN A 217 24.92 -19.03 -18.22
C ASN A 217 25.41 -17.72 -17.59
N ALA A 218 26.26 -17.78 -16.55
CA ALA A 218 26.84 -16.62 -15.91
C ALA A 218 28.37 -16.77 -15.82
N ILE A 219 29.10 -15.71 -16.18
CA ILE A 219 30.55 -15.61 -16.01
C ILE A 219 30.85 -14.60 -14.90
N THR A 220 31.52 -15.05 -13.84
CA THR A 220 31.86 -14.24 -12.67
C THR A 220 32.95 -13.21 -12.98
N GLY A 221 32.86 -12.03 -12.35
CA GLY A 221 33.78 -10.91 -12.55
C GLY A 221 33.06 -9.62 -12.95
N SER A 222 33.83 -8.67 -13.48
CA SER A 222 33.33 -7.36 -13.94
C SER A 222 33.51 -7.21 -15.45
N PRO A 223 32.90 -6.22 -16.13
CA PRO A 223 32.92 -6.13 -17.60
C PRO A 223 34.31 -6.19 -18.26
N SER A 224 35.37 -5.84 -17.53
CA SER A 224 36.75 -5.85 -18.04
C SER A 224 37.55 -7.11 -17.69
N MET A 225 37.08 -7.94 -16.76
CA MET A 225 37.84 -9.09 -16.25
C MET A 225 36.94 -10.16 -15.65
N SER A 226 37.04 -11.39 -16.15
CA SER A 226 36.46 -12.56 -15.50
C SER A 226 37.32 -13.01 -14.30
N VAL A 227 36.69 -13.45 -13.22
CA VAL A 227 37.37 -13.83 -11.97
C VAL A 227 36.92 -15.22 -11.54
N VAL A 228 37.86 -16.12 -11.27
CA VAL A 228 37.56 -17.43 -10.67
C VAL A 228 37.28 -17.23 -9.19
N TYR A 229 36.04 -17.48 -8.77
CA TYR A 229 35.70 -17.43 -7.34
C TYR A 229 36.23 -18.66 -6.61
N PRO A 230 36.65 -18.53 -5.33
CA PRO A 230 36.99 -19.68 -4.50
C PRO A 230 35.91 -20.76 -4.50
N ALA A 231 36.33 -22.01 -4.36
CA ALA A 231 35.38 -23.12 -4.28
C ALA A 231 34.42 -22.92 -3.09
N GLY A 232 33.11 -23.00 -3.35
CA GLY A 232 32.11 -22.74 -2.33
C GLY A 232 30.72 -22.46 -2.87
N THR A 233 29.77 -22.26 -1.96
CA THR A 233 28.42 -21.81 -2.28
C THR A 233 28.32 -20.31 -2.05
N TYR A 234 27.56 -19.63 -2.91
CA TYR A 234 27.29 -18.19 -2.84
C TYR A 234 25.79 -17.97 -2.94
N ASP A 235 25.28 -17.04 -2.14
CA ASP A 235 23.92 -16.54 -2.30
C ASP A 235 23.91 -15.43 -3.36
N TYR A 236 22.83 -15.28 -4.08
CA TYR A 236 22.63 -14.12 -4.96
C TYR A 236 21.20 -13.60 -4.87
N VAL A 237 21.05 -12.32 -5.16
CA VAL A 237 19.80 -11.69 -5.57
C VAL A 237 19.97 -11.24 -7.00
N ILE A 238 19.09 -11.73 -7.88
CA ILE A 238 18.99 -11.27 -9.26
C ILE A 238 17.77 -10.37 -9.38
N GLU A 239 17.96 -9.21 -10.01
CA GLU A 239 16.90 -8.27 -10.34
C GLU A 239 16.74 -8.24 -11.87
N TYR A 240 15.52 -8.28 -12.37
CA TYR A 240 15.27 -8.52 -13.79
C TYR A 240 13.94 -7.97 -14.28
N LEU A 241 13.83 -7.83 -15.60
CA LEU A 241 12.64 -7.41 -16.32
C LEU A 241 11.91 -8.63 -16.90
N LYS A 242 10.59 -8.49 -17.08
CA LYS A 242 9.74 -9.42 -17.83
C LYS A 242 9.12 -8.70 -19.03
#